data_AF-A0A7W4WEQ4-F1
#
_entry.id   AF-A0A7W4WEQ4-F1
#
_cell.length_a   1.000
_cell.length_b   1.000
_cell.length_c   1.000
_cell.angle_alpha   90.00
_cell.angle_beta   90.00
_cell.angle_gamma   90.00
#
_symmetry.space_group_name_H-M   'P 1'
#
loop_
_entity.id
_entity.type
_entity.pdbx_description
1 polymer ?
#
loop_
_entity_poly.entity_id
_entity_poly.type
_entity_poly.pdbx_seq_one_letter_code
_entity_poly.pdbx_strand_id
1 'polypeptide(L)'
;MKPTEDWIKDWRYGVDPNLEKSVSEGLIEIFKDFWLWANLDTKSKSTQQRYSAALHALGGYLIEQIGNSTIYSGTTQDFLAGYIDAGEGPLIYQDNEGWQNELDTVCRKLYKYLGSQC
;
A
#
# COMPACT_ATOMS: atom_id res chain seq x y z
N MET A 1 -8.57 3.06 -10.00
CA MET A 1 -7.47 3.27 -10.98
C MET A 1 -6.40 2.21 -10.75
N LYS A 2 -5.61 1.81 -11.74
CA LYS A 2 -4.46 0.91 -11.48
C LYS A 2 -3.36 1.70 -10.75
N PRO A 3 -2.49 1.07 -9.94
CA PRO A 3 -1.32 1.76 -9.39
C PRO A 3 -0.46 2.37 -10.49
N THR A 4 -0.18 3.67 -10.37
CA THR A 4 0.55 4.47 -11.36
C THR A 4 1.53 5.40 -10.66
N GLU A 5 2.58 5.80 -11.37
CA GLU A 5 3.60 6.72 -10.84
C GLU A 5 3.05 8.08 -10.42
N ASP A 6 1.89 8.49 -10.95
CA ASP A 6 1.25 9.72 -10.51
C ASP A 6 0.90 9.73 -9.01
N TRP A 7 0.69 8.56 -8.38
CA TRP A 7 0.41 8.45 -6.95
C TRP A 7 1.59 8.90 -6.08
N ILE A 8 2.82 8.84 -6.61
CA ILE A 8 4.02 9.31 -5.91
C ILE A 8 3.91 10.81 -5.58
N LYS A 9 3.21 11.58 -6.43
CA LYS A 9 2.96 13.00 -6.19
C LYS A 9 1.98 13.22 -5.04
N ASP A 10 0.99 12.35 -4.92
CA ASP A 10 -0.05 12.42 -3.88
C ASP A 10 0.50 12.06 -2.50
N TRP A 11 1.47 11.16 -2.43
CA TRP A 11 2.03 10.66 -1.17
C TRP A 11 3.15 11.52 -0.58
N ARG A 12 3.60 12.54 -1.31
CA ARG A 12 4.76 13.35 -0.91
C ARG A 12 4.52 13.99 0.47
N TYR A 13 5.37 13.64 1.44
CA TYR A 13 5.30 14.13 2.81
C TYR A 13 6.27 15.29 3.05
N GLY A 14 7.46 15.24 2.45
CA GLY A 14 8.40 16.35 2.36
C GLY A 14 9.51 16.38 3.43
N VAL A 15 9.68 15.32 4.22
CA VAL A 15 10.74 15.22 5.22
C VAL A 15 12.05 14.75 4.59
N ASP A 16 12.02 13.65 3.84
CA ASP A 16 13.15 13.17 3.03
C ASP A 16 12.66 12.83 1.63
N PRO A 17 12.64 13.81 0.71
CA PRO A 17 12.09 13.61 -0.63
C PRO A 17 12.76 12.51 -1.45
N ASN A 18 14.04 12.20 -1.19
CA ASN A 18 14.76 11.17 -1.93
C ASN A 18 14.37 9.79 -1.41
N LEU A 19 14.33 9.61 -0.08
CA LEU A 19 13.87 8.37 0.53
C LEU A 19 12.39 8.12 0.22
N GLU A 20 11.52 9.12 0.40
CA GLU A 20 10.09 9.03 0.09
C GLU A 20 9.85 8.61 -1.36
N LYS A 21 10.59 9.20 -2.31
CA LYS A 21 10.49 8.82 -3.72
C LYS A 21 10.92 7.37 -3.95
N SER A 22 12.08 6.96 -3.43
CA SER A 22 12.58 5.59 -3.61
C SER A 22 11.63 4.54 -3.01
N VAL A 23 11.07 4.80 -1.83
CA VAL A 23 10.08 3.91 -1.21
C VAL A 23 8.78 3.91 -2.01
N SER A 24 8.31 5.08 -2.47
CA SER A 24 7.09 5.18 -3.28
C SER A 24 7.20 4.40 -4.60
N GLU A 25 8.34 4.47 -5.28
CA GLU A 25 8.61 3.70 -6.51
C GLU A 25 8.52 2.18 -6.23
N GLY A 26 9.17 1.71 -5.16
CA GLY A 26 9.09 0.30 -4.76
C GLY A 26 7.67 -0.14 -4.36
N LEU A 27 6.90 0.72 -3.70
CA LEU A 27 5.50 0.41 -3.37
C LEU A 27 4.64 0.27 -4.64
N ILE A 28 4.85 1.14 -5.64
CA ILE A 28 4.13 1.06 -6.91
C ILE A 28 4.47 -0.23 -7.66
N GLU A 29 5.72 -0.67 -7.65
CA GLU A 29 6.11 -1.96 -8.24
C GLU A 29 5.39 -3.13 -7.56
N ILE A 30 5.46 -3.22 -6.23
CA ILE A 30 4.77 -4.25 -5.45
C ILE A 30 3.26 -4.22 -5.71
N PHE A 31 2.65 -3.03 -5.76
CA PHE A 31 1.21 -2.91 -5.98
C PHE A 31 0.79 -3.30 -7.41
N LYS A 32 1.63 -3.02 -8.43
CA LYS A 32 1.38 -3.46 -9.80
C LYS A 32 1.46 -4.99 -9.90
N ASP A 33 2.44 -5.61 -9.26
CA ASP A 33 2.60 -7.07 -9.28
C ASP A 33 1.48 -7.75 -8.50
N PHE A 34 1.12 -7.23 -7.33
CA PHE A 34 -0.07 -7.65 -6.58
C PHE A 34 -1.35 -7.54 -7.42
N TRP A 35 -1.51 -6.45 -8.17
CA TRP A 35 -2.69 -6.24 -9.02
C TRP A 35 -2.83 -7.32 -10.09
N LEU A 36 -1.70 -7.71 -10.70
CA LEU A 36 -1.62 -8.80 -11.67
C LEU A 36 -1.92 -10.15 -11.01
N TRP A 37 -1.26 -10.45 -9.88
CA TRP A 37 -1.45 -11.69 -9.13
C TRP A 37 -2.91 -11.88 -8.67
N ALA A 38 -3.54 -10.81 -8.17
CA ALA A 38 -4.94 -10.82 -7.76
C ALA A 38 -5.92 -10.82 -8.94
N ASN A 39 -5.41 -10.75 -10.17
CA ASN A 39 -6.15 -10.71 -11.43
C ASN A 39 -7.25 -9.62 -11.43
N LEU A 40 -6.90 -8.42 -10.97
CA LEU A 40 -7.88 -7.35 -10.73
C LEU A 40 -8.46 -6.76 -12.01
N ASP A 41 -7.73 -6.81 -13.13
CA ASP A 41 -8.21 -6.34 -14.43
C ASP A 41 -9.48 -7.09 -14.91
N THR A 42 -9.70 -8.32 -14.42
CA THR A 42 -10.91 -9.12 -14.73
C THR A 42 -12.06 -8.92 -13.73
N LYS A 43 -11.82 -8.18 -12.63
CA LYS A 43 -12.84 -7.94 -11.59
C LYS A 43 -13.75 -6.77 -11.96
N SER A 44 -14.88 -6.65 -11.26
CA SER A 44 -15.80 -5.53 -11.44
C SER A 44 -15.12 -4.19 -11.22
N LYS A 45 -15.60 -3.14 -11.89
CA LYS A 45 -15.11 -1.76 -11.68
C LYS A 45 -15.16 -1.33 -10.21
N SER A 46 -16.22 -1.71 -9.49
CA SER A 46 -16.35 -1.46 -8.05
C SER A 46 -15.25 -2.14 -7.23
N THR A 47 -14.89 -3.37 -7.58
CA THR A 47 -13.80 -4.09 -6.91
C THR A 47 -12.46 -3.48 -7.22
N GLN A 48 -12.19 -3.16 -8.49
CA GLN A 48 -10.96 -2.46 -8.88
C GLN A 48 -10.83 -1.12 -8.16
N GLN A 49 -11.92 -0.37 -8.01
CA GLN A 49 -11.90 0.92 -7.32
C GLN A 49 -11.62 0.77 -5.83
N ARG A 50 -12.25 -0.20 -5.15
CA ARG A 50 -11.98 -0.50 -3.74
C ARG A 50 -10.51 -0.86 -3.51
N TYR A 51 -9.93 -1.72 -4.36
CA TYR A 51 -8.52 -2.09 -4.25
C TYR A 51 -7.60 -0.89 -4.53
N SER A 52 -7.92 -0.10 -5.56
CA SER A 52 -7.19 1.13 -5.87
C SER A 52 -7.18 2.09 -4.69
N ALA A 53 -8.34 2.34 -4.08
CA ALA A 53 -8.47 3.29 -2.98
C ALA A 53 -7.71 2.79 -1.73
N ALA A 54 -7.85 1.52 -1.38
CA ALA A 54 -7.14 0.92 -0.26
C ALA A 54 -5.61 0.94 -0.45
N LEU A 55 -5.11 0.56 -1.63
CA LEU A 55 -3.67 0.58 -1.92
C LEU A 55 -3.12 2.01 -1.94
N HIS A 56 -3.88 2.97 -2.48
CA HIS A 56 -3.48 4.37 -2.47
C HIS A 56 -3.39 4.93 -1.04
N ALA A 57 -4.40 4.65 -0.21
CA ALA A 57 -4.42 5.05 1.20
C ALA A 57 -3.27 4.40 1.99
N LEU A 58 -3.04 3.10 1.81
CA LEU A 58 -1.93 2.38 2.43
C LEU A 58 -0.58 2.99 2.04
N GLY A 59 -0.37 3.29 0.76
CA GLY A 59 0.85 3.93 0.28
C GLY A 59 1.09 5.29 0.93
N GLY A 60 0.06 6.15 1.00
CA GLY A 60 0.16 7.44 1.67
C GLY A 60 0.54 7.33 3.15
N TYR A 61 -0.12 6.42 3.88
CA TYR A 61 0.21 6.15 5.27
C TYR A 61 1.66 5.68 5.44
N LEU A 62 2.13 4.75 4.60
CA LEU A 62 3.50 4.24 4.67
C LEU A 62 4.55 5.33 4.43
N ILE A 63 4.29 6.26 3.49
CA ILE A 63 5.19 7.39 3.24
C ILE A 63 5.17 8.41 4.39
N GLU A 64 4.04 8.61 5.05
CA GLU A 64 4.02 9.38 6.30
C GLU A 64 4.87 8.70 7.39
N GLN A 65 4.75 7.38 7.54
CA GLN A 65 5.52 6.62 8.53
C GLN A 65 7.03 6.61 8.24
N ILE A 66 7.45 6.57 6.97
CA ILE A 66 8.87 6.66 6.62
C ILE A 66 9.44 8.02 6.99
N GLY A 67 8.70 9.10 6.75
CA GLY A 67 9.12 10.46 7.13
C GLY A 67 9.19 10.68 8.63
N ASN A 68 8.35 9.98 9.40
CA ASN A 68 8.34 10.05 10.87
C ASN A 68 9.39 9.13 11.54
N SER A 69 10.01 8.21 10.80
CA SER A 69 10.97 7.24 11.35
C SER A 69 12.42 7.62 11.02
N THR A 70 13.27 7.72 12.04
CA THR A 70 14.66 8.17 11.89
C THR A 70 15.62 7.11 11.30
N ILE A 71 15.23 5.83 11.22
CA ILE A 71 16.09 4.76 10.71
C ILE A 71 15.25 3.74 9.94
N TYR A 72 15.37 3.77 8.62
CA TYR A 72 14.92 2.72 7.73
C TYR A 72 16.14 2.03 7.11
N SER A 73 16.26 0.71 7.30
CA SER A 73 17.42 -0.06 6.82
C SER A 73 17.05 -1.37 6.11
N GLY A 74 15.86 -1.45 5.51
CA GLY A 74 15.34 -2.65 4.84
C GLY A 74 14.98 -2.42 3.38
N THR A 75 14.39 -3.43 2.74
CA THR A 75 13.77 -3.29 1.42
C THR A 75 12.34 -2.77 1.55
N THR A 76 11.78 -2.17 0.49
CA THR A 76 10.41 -1.64 0.52
C THR A 76 9.38 -2.72 0.85
N GLN A 77 9.67 -3.97 0.47
CA GLN A 77 8.88 -5.11 0.84
C GLN A 77 8.94 -5.40 2.35
N ASP A 78 10.12 -5.36 2.96
CA ASP A 78 10.27 -5.54 4.42
C ASP A 78 9.54 -4.43 5.18
N PHE A 79 9.63 -3.19 4.69
CA PHE A 79 8.90 -2.06 5.25
C PHE A 79 7.40 -2.33 5.24
N LEU A 80 6.84 -2.63 4.07
CA LEU A 80 5.43 -2.92 3.89
C LEU A 80 4.97 -4.07 4.78
N ALA A 81 5.74 -5.16 4.84
CA ALA A 81 5.45 -6.33 5.65
C ALA A 81 5.39 -6.02 7.16
N GLY A 82 6.07 -4.97 7.62
CA GLY A 82 5.99 -4.50 9.01
C GLY A 82 4.66 -3.83 9.38
N TYR A 83 3.82 -3.46 8.41
CA TYR A 83 2.56 -2.72 8.62
C TYR A 83 1.30 -3.48 8.22
N ILE A 84 1.42 -4.68 7.64
CA ILE A 84 0.28 -5.51 7.25
C ILE A 84 0.46 -6.94 7.76
N ASP A 85 -0.64 -7.58 8.15
CA ASP A 85 -0.61 -8.97 8.59
C ASP A 85 -1.80 -9.79 8.08
N ALA A 86 -1.97 -10.99 8.63
CA ALA A 86 -3.05 -11.91 8.27
C ALA A 86 -4.43 -11.46 8.75
N GLY A 87 -4.49 -10.52 9.69
CA GLY A 87 -5.69 -9.96 10.30
C GLY A 87 -6.09 -8.62 9.69
N GLU A 88 -5.27 -7.59 9.85
CA GLU A 88 -5.64 -6.19 9.61
C GLU A 88 -4.50 -5.39 8.95
N GLY A 89 -4.84 -4.19 8.48
CA GLY A 89 -3.87 -3.18 8.04
C GLY A 89 -3.67 -2.11 9.11
N PRO A 90 -2.94 -1.03 8.79
CA PRO A 90 -2.84 0.12 9.68
C PRO A 90 -4.21 0.79 9.86
N LEU A 91 -4.43 1.39 11.03
CA LEU A 91 -5.62 2.17 11.32
C LEU A 91 -5.54 3.53 10.63
N ILE A 92 -6.19 3.66 9.47
CA ILE A 92 -6.22 4.91 8.67
C ILE A 92 -7.57 5.62 8.84
N TYR A 93 -8.68 4.89 8.92
CA TYR A 93 -10.03 5.44 8.94
C TYR A 93 -10.69 5.30 10.30
N GLN A 94 -10.23 6.09 11.28
CA GLN A 94 -10.65 5.98 12.69
C GLN A 94 -12.18 6.08 12.91
N ASP A 95 -12.85 6.96 12.17
CA ASP A 95 -14.30 7.20 12.32
C ASP A 95 -15.15 6.54 11.21
N ASN A 96 -14.54 5.69 10.36
CA ASN A 96 -15.24 5.04 9.26
C ASN A 96 -14.84 3.56 9.14
N GLU A 97 -15.50 2.75 9.97
CA GLU A 97 -15.33 1.29 10.01
C GLU A 97 -15.56 0.63 8.65
N GLY A 98 -16.46 1.17 7.82
CA GLY A 98 -16.71 0.66 6.47
C GLY A 98 -15.46 0.76 5.57
N TRP A 99 -14.81 1.91 5.57
CA TRP A 99 -13.56 2.12 4.81
C TRP A 99 -12.37 1.38 5.43
N GLN A 100 -12.30 1.30 6.75
CA GLN A 100 -11.27 0.50 7.42
C GLN A 100 -11.38 -0.98 7.05
N ASN A 101 -12.60 -1.56 7.07
CA ASN A 101 -12.83 -2.95 6.66
C ASN A 101 -12.44 -3.24 5.21
N GLU A 102 -12.63 -2.25 4.31
CA GLU A 102 -12.18 -2.36 2.92
C GLU A 102 -10.66 -2.36 2.82
N LEU A 103 -9.98 -1.48 3.56
CA LEU A 103 -8.53 -1.44 3.68
C LEU A 103 -7.98 -2.77 4.22
N ASP A 104 -8.48 -3.24 5.36
CA ASP A 104 -8.03 -4.49 5.99
C ASP A 104 -8.19 -5.69 5.07
N THR A 105 -9.30 -5.75 4.33
CA THR A 105 -9.52 -6.80 3.34
C THR A 105 -8.45 -6.83 2.25
N VAL A 106 -8.02 -5.65 1.79
CA VAL A 106 -6.96 -5.53 0.79
C VAL A 106 -5.60 -5.83 1.41
N CYS A 107 -5.30 -5.33 2.62
CA CYS A 107 -4.08 -5.62 3.36
C CYS A 107 -3.88 -7.13 3.61
N ARG A 108 -4.92 -7.84 4.07
CA ARG A 108 -4.87 -9.30 4.22
C ARG A 108 -4.52 -10.03 2.93
N LYS A 109 -5.04 -9.54 1.79
CA LYS A 109 -4.77 -10.17 0.49
C LYS A 109 -3.39 -9.81 -0.04
N LEU A 110 -2.92 -8.60 0.22
CA LEU A 110 -1.56 -8.17 -0.07
C LEU A 110 -0.54 -8.98 0.77
N TYR A 111 -0.82 -9.21 2.06
CA TYR A 111 -0.02 -10.07 2.92
C TYR A 111 0.10 -11.50 2.35
N LYS A 112 -1.02 -12.09 1.91
CA LYS A 112 -1.01 -13.40 1.23
C LYS A 112 -0.18 -13.39 -0.06
N TYR A 113 -0.25 -12.31 -0.83
CA TYR A 113 0.58 -12.16 -2.01
C TYR A 113 2.07 -12.14 -1.65
N LEU A 114 2.49 -11.35 -0.66
CA LEU A 114 3.87 -11.30 -0.20
C LEU A 114 4.36 -12.68 0.25
N GLY A 115 3.54 -13.41 1.01
CA GLY A 115 3.86 -14.79 1.42
C GLY A 115 3.90 -15.82 0.29
N SER A 116 3.34 -15.50 -0.89
CA SER A 116 3.41 -16.36 -2.09
C SER A 116 4.61 -16.08 -2.99
N GLN A 117 5.38 -15.03 -2.70
CA GLN A 117 6.63 -14.71 -3.40
C GLN A 117 7.85 -15.44 -2.80
N CYS A 118 7.66 -16.17 -1.69
CA CYS A 118 8.69 -16.97 -1.02
C CYS A 118 8.71 -18.43 -1.47
#